data_AF-A0A1X7I712-F1
#
_entry.id   AF-A0A1X7I712-F1
#
_cell.length_a   1.000
_cell.length_b   1.000
_cell.length_c   1.000
_cell.angle_alpha   90.00
_cell.angle_beta   90.00
_cell.angle_gamma   90.00
#
_symmetry.space_group_name_H-M   'P 1'
#
loop_
_entity.id
_entity.type
_entity.pdbx_description
1 polymer ?
#
loop_
_entity_poly.entity_id
_entity_poly.type
_entity_poly.pdbx_seq_one_letter_code
_entity_poly.pdbx_strand_id
1 'polypeptide(L)'
;MKLPPLFKCFPITESLAELYGGWSEGPIFKVSFTAESFELAIEKTNIYLAKHGFTYELKVEDFEEEKSIDFADLTFAKNITAKNQILLAYHQPLDNKPLDNILAFLNSFREERDWKKFHTSKDLSLAINSEAGELADLFLWDRAERVNEEKVKDELADIITYCIYLAGNYKIDLLDAIISKTILNSEKYPVAKAKGSAKKYNDI
;
A
#
# COMPACT_ATOMS: atom_id res chain seq x y z
N MET A 1 -3.09 -15.94 -4.02
CA MET A 1 -2.32 -15.02 -3.15
C MET A 1 -3.10 -14.86 -1.86
N LYS A 2 -2.46 -15.12 -0.73
CA LYS A 2 -2.95 -14.82 0.61
C LYS A 2 -2.65 -13.34 0.88
N LEU A 3 -3.68 -12.52 0.92
CA LEU A 3 -3.53 -11.11 1.28
C LEU A 3 -3.14 -11.00 2.76
N PRO A 4 -2.33 -9.99 3.15
CA PRO A 4 -2.22 -9.64 4.55
C PRO A 4 -3.62 -9.24 5.10
N PRO A 5 -3.83 -9.29 6.42
CA PRO A 5 -5.03 -8.73 7.01
C PRO A 5 -5.22 -7.26 6.60
N LEU A 6 -6.47 -6.85 6.34
CA LEU A 6 -6.78 -5.50 5.86
C LEU A 6 -6.32 -4.42 6.85
N PHE A 7 -6.42 -4.68 8.15
CA PHE A 7 -5.94 -3.74 9.19
C PHE A 7 -4.43 -3.49 9.12
N LYS A 8 -3.64 -4.37 8.49
CA LYS A 8 -2.19 -4.21 8.29
C LYS A 8 -1.83 -3.64 6.92
N CYS A 9 -2.81 -3.45 6.05
CA CYS A 9 -2.58 -3.05 4.67
C CYS A 9 -3.79 -2.25 4.17
N PHE A 10 -3.70 -0.92 4.24
CA PHE A 10 -4.76 -0.07 3.72
C PHE A 10 -4.74 -0.04 2.18
N PRO A 11 -5.80 -0.48 1.48
CA PRO A 11 -5.77 -0.69 0.04
C PRO A 11 -6.07 0.61 -0.71
N ILE A 12 -5.10 1.51 -0.83
CA ILE A 12 -5.30 2.82 -1.48
C ILE A 12 -5.51 2.74 -3.00
N THR A 13 -5.06 1.68 -3.66
CA THR A 13 -5.18 1.50 -5.12
C THR A 13 -6.40 0.67 -5.47
N GLU A 14 -7.06 0.99 -6.59
CA GLU A 14 -8.20 0.21 -7.11
C GLU A 14 -7.87 -1.28 -7.25
N SER A 15 -6.74 -1.63 -7.87
CA SER A 15 -6.34 -3.04 -8.06
C SER A 15 -6.17 -3.79 -6.74
N LEU A 16 -5.65 -3.14 -5.69
CA LEU A 16 -5.53 -3.78 -4.37
C LEU A 16 -6.89 -3.85 -3.67
N ALA A 17 -7.74 -2.84 -3.80
CA ALA A 17 -9.08 -2.82 -3.22
C ALA A 17 -9.96 -3.94 -3.80
N GLU A 18 -9.88 -4.19 -5.11
CA GLU A 18 -10.58 -5.29 -5.79
C GLU A 18 -10.19 -6.66 -5.21
N LEU A 19 -8.91 -6.86 -4.86
CA LEU A 19 -8.45 -8.11 -4.24
C LEU A 19 -9.07 -8.33 -2.85
N TYR A 20 -9.43 -7.26 -2.14
CA TYR A 20 -10.19 -7.31 -0.89
C TYR A 20 -11.71 -7.36 -1.12
N GLY A 21 -12.19 -7.39 -2.37
CA GLY A 21 -13.61 -7.44 -2.70
C GLY A 21 -14.33 -6.08 -2.56
N GLY A 22 -13.58 -4.99 -2.61
CA GLY A 22 -14.09 -3.64 -2.45
C GLY A 22 -13.55 -2.66 -3.49
N TRP A 23 -13.72 -1.38 -3.22
CA TRP A 23 -13.18 -0.27 -4.01
C TRP A 23 -12.67 0.82 -3.07
N SER A 24 -11.79 1.69 -3.57
CA SER A 24 -11.24 2.80 -2.79
C SER A 24 -11.64 4.14 -3.40
N GLU A 25 -12.04 5.07 -2.54
CA GLU A 25 -12.45 6.42 -2.88
C GLU A 25 -11.69 7.40 -1.97
N GLY A 26 -10.57 7.91 -2.47
CA GLY A 26 -9.65 8.72 -1.68
C GLY A 26 -9.08 7.93 -0.49
N PRO A 27 -9.17 8.44 0.76
CA PRO A 27 -8.66 7.76 1.95
C PRO A 27 -9.65 6.74 2.53
N ILE A 28 -10.61 6.23 1.75
CA ILE A 28 -11.66 5.33 2.22
C ILE A 28 -11.70 4.10 1.34
N PHE A 29 -11.54 2.93 1.95
CA PHE A 29 -11.84 1.64 1.33
C PHE A 29 -13.27 1.23 1.66
N LYS A 30 -14.03 0.72 0.69
CA LYS A 30 -15.44 0.37 0.85
C LYS A 30 -15.72 -1.04 0.37
N VAL A 31 -16.58 -1.76 1.10
CA VAL A 31 -17.12 -3.07 0.74
C VAL A 31 -18.60 -3.10 1.04
N SER A 32 -19.41 -3.66 0.14
CA SER A 32 -20.85 -3.81 0.36
C SER A 32 -21.23 -5.27 0.55
N PHE A 33 -22.08 -5.53 1.55
CA PHE A 33 -22.64 -6.85 1.84
C PHE A 33 -24.15 -6.79 1.64
N THR A 34 -24.64 -7.54 0.66
CA THR A 34 -26.06 -7.66 0.34
C THR A 34 -26.52 -9.10 0.61
N ALA A 35 -27.70 -9.26 1.23
CA ALA A 35 -28.24 -10.55 1.59
C ALA A 35 -29.77 -10.61 1.52
N GLU A 36 -30.34 -11.78 1.77
CA GLU A 36 -31.80 -12.00 1.77
C GLU A 36 -32.48 -11.44 3.02
N SER A 37 -31.76 -11.35 4.15
CA SER A 37 -32.20 -10.69 5.39
C SER A 37 -31.11 -9.75 5.93
N PHE A 38 -31.49 -8.82 6.80
CA PHE A 38 -30.53 -7.88 7.39
C PHE A 38 -29.55 -8.59 8.34
N GLU A 39 -30.03 -9.58 9.09
CA GLU A 39 -29.25 -10.44 9.96
C GLU A 39 -28.17 -11.20 9.16
N LEU A 40 -28.53 -11.72 7.99
CA LEU A 40 -27.57 -12.40 7.11
C LEU A 40 -26.56 -11.42 6.50
N ALA A 41 -26.93 -10.16 6.28
CA ALA A 41 -25.98 -9.13 5.87
C ALA A 41 -24.96 -8.85 6.99
N ILE A 42 -25.43 -8.73 8.24
CA ILE A 42 -24.57 -8.61 9.44
C ILE A 42 -23.62 -9.80 9.55
N GLU A 43 -24.14 -11.03 9.42
CA GLU A 43 -23.32 -12.24 9.50
C GLU A 43 -22.19 -12.22 8.45
N LYS A 44 -22.52 -11.89 7.19
CA LYS A 44 -21.51 -11.75 6.12
C LYS A 44 -20.48 -10.67 6.44
N THR A 45 -20.90 -9.52 6.99
CA THR A 45 -19.99 -8.45 7.39
C THR A 45 -19.08 -8.91 8.53
N ASN A 46 -19.59 -9.60 9.55
CA ASN A 46 -18.79 -10.12 10.66
C ASN A 46 -17.78 -11.19 10.21
N ILE A 47 -18.17 -12.09 9.31
CA ILE A 47 -17.25 -13.05 8.69
C ILE A 47 -16.11 -12.31 7.97
N TYR A 48 -16.43 -11.24 7.24
CA TYR A 48 -15.42 -10.41 6.57
C TYR A 48 -14.49 -9.72 7.58
N LEU A 49 -15.04 -9.08 8.61
CA LEU A 49 -14.27 -8.40 9.65
C LEU A 49 -13.29 -9.37 10.33
N ALA A 50 -13.78 -10.55 10.75
CA ALA A 50 -12.96 -11.58 11.38
C ALA A 50 -11.86 -12.10 10.44
N LYS A 51 -12.18 -12.37 9.17
CA LYS A 51 -11.21 -12.79 8.15
C LYS A 51 -10.10 -11.75 7.94
N HIS A 52 -10.46 -10.47 8.03
CA HIS A 52 -9.56 -9.34 7.79
C HIS A 52 -8.91 -8.77 9.06
N GLY A 53 -9.07 -9.45 10.19
CA GLY A 53 -8.36 -9.19 11.45
C GLY A 53 -8.94 -8.07 12.30
N PHE A 54 -10.17 -7.63 12.02
CA PHE A 54 -10.90 -6.70 12.89
C PHE A 54 -11.54 -7.46 14.04
N THR A 55 -11.62 -6.82 15.21
CA THR A 55 -12.18 -7.41 16.43
C THR A 55 -13.61 -6.98 16.70
N TYR A 56 -14.14 -6.04 15.92
CA TYR A 56 -15.52 -5.59 16.06
C TYR A 56 -16.50 -6.63 15.54
N GLU A 57 -17.59 -6.83 16.26
CA GLU A 57 -18.69 -7.72 15.89
C GLU A 57 -19.99 -6.91 15.88
N LEU A 58 -20.54 -6.68 14.69
CA LEU A 58 -21.81 -5.99 14.48
C LEU A 58 -22.97 -6.81 15.01
N LYS A 59 -23.96 -6.11 15.55
CA LYS A 59 -25.23 -6.68 15.99
C LYS A 59 -26.41 -5.95 15.38
N VAL A 60 -27.57 -6.59 15.38
CA VAL A 60 -28.80 -6.00 14.82
C VAL A 60 -29.20 -4.75 15.62
N GLU A 61 -29.04 -4.85 16.94
CA GLU A 61 -29.36 -3.81 17.92
C GLU A 61 -28.56 -2.52 17.68
N ASP A 62 -27.35 -2.66 17.14
CA ASP A 62 -26.49 -1.51 16.82
C ASP A 62 -27.21 -0.55 15.85
N PHE A 63 -28.14 -1.05 15.02
CA PHE A 63 -28.87 -0.27 14.02
C PHE A 63 -30.33 0.04 14.40
N GLU A 64 -30.79 -0.18 15.62
CA GLU A 64 -32.21 0.05 15.96
C GLU A 64 -32.61 1.53 15.78
N GLU A 65 -31.77 2.45 16.25
CA GLU A 65 -32.04 3.90 16.21
C GLU A 65 -31.25 4.62 15.11
N GLU A 66 -30.10 4.07 14.71
CA GLU A 66 -29.17 4.74 13.80
C GLU A 66 -29.10 4.07 12.43
N LYS A 67 -28.86 4.87 11.38
CA LYS A 67 -28.63 4.39 10.00
C LYS A 67 -27.16 4.08 9.70
N SER A 68 -26.26 4.58 10.53
CA SER A 68 -24.82 4.42 10.39
C SER A 68 -24.20 4.34 11.77
N ILE A 69 -23.08 3.64 11.87
CA ILE A 69 -22.39 3.40 13.13
C ILE A 69 -20.91 3.50 12.88
N ASP A 70 -20.20 4.21 13.75
CA ASP A 70 -18.75 4.37 13.67
C ASP A 70 -18.07 3.61 14.81
N PHE A 71 -17.01 2.87 14.48
CA PHE A 71 -16.17 2.18 15.43
C PHE A 71 -14.71 2.28 14.99
N ALA A 72 -13.91 3.05 15.74
CA ALA A 72 -12.53 3.37 15.37
C ALA A 72 -12.45 3.90 13.93
N ASP A 73 -11.69 3.24 13.06
CA ASP A 73 -11.54 3.60 11.65
C ASP A 73 -12.62 2.98 10.73
N LEU A 74 -13.63 2.32 11.30
CA LEU A 74 -14.71 1.66 10.55
C LEU A 74 -16.01 2.46 10.66
N THR A 75 -16.70 2.58 9.54
CA THR A 75 -18.07 3.06 9.46
C THR A 75 -18.94 1.99 8.81
N PHE A 76 -20.09 1.70 9.41
CA PHE A 76 -21.06 0.76 8.91
C PHE A 76 -22.37 1.47 8.64
N ALA A 77 -22.81 1.53 7.38
CA ALA A 77 -24.07 2.16 7.02
C ALA A 77 -25.07 1.12 6.51
N LYS A 78 -26.27 1.08 7.12
CA LYS A 78 -27.38 0.27 6.60
C LYS A 78 -28.06 1.00 5.46
N ASN A 79 -28.29 0.29 4.36
CA ASN A 79 -29.17 0.78 3.30
C ASN A 79 -30.46 -0.06 3.30
N ILE A 80 -31.46 0.44 4.04
CA ILE A 80 -32.77 -0.23 4.18
C ILE A 80 -33.56 -0.17 2.85
N THR A 81 -33.36 0.87 2.05
CA THR A 81 -34.10 1.11 0.81
C THR A 81 -33.74 0.16 -0.33
N ALA A 82 -32.65 -0.61 -0.25
CA ALA A 82 -32.07 -1.29 -1.41
C ALA A 82 -31.56 -2.73 -1.17
N LYS A 83 -32.35 -3.58 -0.48
CA LYS A 83 -32.12 -5.05 -0.33
C LYS A 83 -31.17 -5.45 0.82
N ASN A 84 -31.54 -5.20 2.07
CA ASN A 84 -30.85 -5.76 3.25
C ASN A 84 -29.32 -5.67 3.11
N GLN A 85 -28.82 -4.44 2.99
CA GLN A 85 -27.43 -4.15 2.65
C GLN A 85 -26.73 -3.42 3.78
N ILE A 86 -25.46 -3.81 4.02
CA ILE A 86 -24.50 -3.07 4.84
C ILE A 86 -23.36 -2.59 3.95
N LEU A 87 -23.09 -1.31 3.98
CA LEU A 87 -21.87 -0.73 3.45
C LEU A 87 -20.87 -0.59 4.60
N LEU A 88 -19.74 -1.30 4.49
CA LEU A 88 -18.58 -1.10 5.34
C LEU A 88 -17.65 -0.11 4.65
N ALA A 89 -17.27 0.95 5.36
CA ALA A 89 -16.20 1.86 5.00
C ALA A 89 -15.07 1.75 6.02
N TYR A 90 -13.86 1.48 5.55
CA TYR A 90 -12.64 1.52 6.34
C TYR A 90 -11.88 2.79 5.97
N HIS A 91 -11.78 3.69 6.93
CA HIS A 91 -11.08 4.96 6.81
C HIS A 91 -9.60 4.75 7.03
N GLN A 92 -8.78 5.43 6.23
CA GLN A 92 -7.33 5.37 6.39
C GLN A 92 -6.95 5.88 7.79
N PRO A 93 -6.26 5.07 8.61
CA PRO A 93 -5.81 5.54 9.93
C PRO A 93 -4.91 6.76 9.82
N LEU A 94 -4.97 7.68 10.80
CA LEU A 94 -4.12 8.88 10.79
C LEU A 94 -2.63 8.55 10.86
N ASP A 95 -2.27 7.44 11.52
CA ASP A 95 -0.92 6.92 11.65
C ASP A 95 -0.56 5.92 10.53
N ASN A 96 -1.36 5.85 9.46
CA ASN A 96 -1.15 4.92 8.37
C ASN A 96 0.23 5.13 7.73
N LYS A 97 1.11 4.14 7.87
CA LYS A 97 2.46 4.11 7.30
C LYS A 97 2.44 3.39 5.94
N PRO A 98 2.44 4.10 4.79
CA PRO A 98 2.19 3.47 3.49
C PRO A 98 3.26 2.46 3.10
N LEU A 99 4.54 2.75 3.38
CA LEU A 99 5.64 1.82 3.08
C LEU A 99 5.61 0.57 3.96
N ASP A 100 5.18 0.68 5.21
CA ASP A 100 5.02 -0.49 6.09
C ASP A 100 3.87 -1.39 5.61
N ASN A 101 2.77 -0.79 5.12
CA ASN A 101 1.67 -1.53 4.50
C ASN A 101 2.10 -2.26 3.24
N ILE A 102 2.90 -1.60 2.39
CA ILE A 102 3.47 -2.22 1.19
C ILE A 102 4.42 -3.36 1.59
N LEU A 103 5.29 -3.14 2.57
CA LEU A 103 6.17 -4.19 3.08
C LEU A 103 5.38 -5.37 3.65
N ALA A 104 4.28 -5.15 4.34
CA ALA A 104 3.40 -6.20 4.85
C ALA A 104 2.76 -7.02 3.70
N PHE A 105 2.29 -6.35 2.66
CA PHE A 105 1.78 -6.99 1.44
C PHE A 105 2.86 -7.84 0.75
N LEU A 106 4.03 -7.26 0.51
CA LEU A 106 5.18 -7.93 -0.09
C LEU A 106 5.65 -9.12 0.76
N ASN A 107 5.64 -8.98 2.09
CA ASN A 107 5.95 -10.08 3.02
C ASN A 107 5.01 -11.26 2.82
N SER A 108 3.71 -11.01 2.76
CA SER A 108 2.72 -12.07 2.52
C SER A 108 3.01 -12.80 1.20
N PHE A 109 3.29 -12.03 0.13
CA PHE A 109 3.62 -12.57 -1.18
C PHE A 109 4.85 -13.48 -1.18
N ARG A 110 5.94 -13.08 -0.51
CA ARG A 110 7.18 -13.89 -0.44
C ARG A 110 7.07 -15.06 0.51
N GLU A 111 6.31 -14.94 1.59
CA GLU A 111 6.13 -16.01 2.59
C GLU A 111 5.36 -17.18 1.99
N GLU A 112 4.30 -16.92 1.22
CA GLU A 112 3.56 -17.96 0.49
C GLU A 112 4.43 -18.79 -0.45
N ARG A 113 5.53 -18.22 -0.94
CA ARG A 113 6.44 -18.86 -1.89
C ARG A 113 7.68 -19.44 -1.22
N ASP A 114 7.80 -19.30 0.10
CA ASP A 114 9.02 -19.62 0.85
C ASP A 114 10.27 -18.94 0.25
N TRP A 115 10.10 -17.71 -0.26
CA TRP A 115 11.16 -16.96 -0.94
C TRP A 115 12.01 -16.12 0.01
N LYS A 116 11.59 -15.97 1.27
CA LYS A 116 12.34 -15.22 2.28
C LYS A 116 13.80 -15.69 2.41
N LYS A 117 14.07 -16.99 2.23
CA LYS A 117 15.42 -17.57 2.27
C LYS A 117 16.35 -17.10 1.15
N PHE A 118 15.80 -16.63 0.02
CA PHE A 118 16.54 -16.08 -1.11
C PHE A 118 16.66 -14.55 -1.05
N HIS A 119 15.94 -13.89 -0.14
CA HIS A 119 15.96 -12.44 0.03
C HIS A 119 16.95 -12.02 1.13
N THR A 120 18.19 -12.53 1.07
CA THR A 120 19.27 -12.03 1.95
C THR A 120 19.65 -10.60 1.55
N SER A 121 20.29 -9.85 2.46
CA SER A 121 20.71 -8.48 2.13
C SER A 121 21.67 -8.40 0.94
N LYS A 122 22.51 -9.43 0.75
CA LYS A 122 23.39 -9.54 -0.42
C LYS A 122 22.55 -9.74 -1.68
N ASP A 123 21.64 -10.70 -1.68
CA ASP A 123 20.88 -11.08 -2.87
C ASP A 123 19.92 -9.96 -3.29
N LEU A 124 19.27 -9.29 -2.33
CA LEU A 124 18.44 -8.11 -2.59
C LEU A 124 19.26 -6.94 -3.16
N SER A 125 20.47 -6.71 -2.66
CA SER A 125 21.36 -5.67 -3.21
C SER A 125 21.76 -5.98 -4.66
N LEU A 126 21.97 -7.25 -4.99
CA LEU A 126 22.28 -7.68 -6.36
C LEU A 126 21.05 -7.57 -7.26
N ALA A 127 19.87 -7.92 -6.77
CA ALA A 127 18.61 -7.73 -7.49
C ALA A 127 18.38 -6.26 -7.83
N ILE A 128 18.52 -5.33 -6.87
CA ILE A 128 18.42 -3.88 -7.11
C ILE A 128 19.36 -3.44 -8.25
N ASN A 129 20.61 -3.91 -8.24
CA ASN A 129 21.56 -3.58 -9.31
C ASN A 129 21.15 -4.16 -10.67
N SER A 130 20.58 -5.38 -10.68
CA SER A 130 20.09 -6.03 -11.90
C SER A 130 18.96 -5.21 -12.52
N GLU A 131 17.91 -4.92 -11.77
CA GLU A 131 16.74 -4.18 -12.28
C GLU A 131 17.08 -2.73 -12.66
N ALA A 132 18.05 -2.11 -11.97
CA ALA A 132 18.58 -0.82 -12.39
C ALA A 132 19.30 -0.89 -13.76
N GLY A 133 19.92 -2.05 -14.07
CA GLY A 133 20.47 -2.35 -15.39
C GLY A 133 19.38 -2.54 -16.44
N GLU A 134 18.33 -3.30 -16.13
CA GLU A 134 17.19 -3.51 -17.03
C GLU A 134 16.51 -2.17 -17.36
N LEU A 135 16.31 -1.31 -16.36
CA LEU A 135 15.84 0.06 -16.56
C LEU A 135 16.78 0.86 -17.49
N ALA A 136 18.09 0.77 -17.30
CA ALA A 136 19.06 1.49 -18.12
C ALA A 136 19.07 1.00 -19.58
N ASP A 137 18.88 -0.29 -19.79
CA ASP A 137 18.84 -0.91 -21.12
C ASP A 137 17.68 -0.39 -21.97
N LEU A 138 16.56 0.00 -21.34
CA LEU A 138 15.45 0.67 -22.03
C LEU A 138 15.86 1.97 -22.72
N PHE A 139 16.92 2.63 -22.25
CA PHE A 139 17.42 3.91 -22.77
C PHE A 139 18.74 3.81 -23.56
N LEU A 140 19.39 2.64 -23.57
CA LEU A 140 20.75 2.50 -24.10
C LEU A 140 20.87 2.83 -25.61
N TRP A 141 19.80 2.62 -26.39
CA TRP A 141 19.81 2.79 -27.85
C TRP A 141 18.70 3.68 -28.41
N ASP A 142 17.83 4.21 -27.55
CA ASP A 142 16.71 5.05 -27.97
C ASP A 142 16.77 6.43 -27.33
N ARG A 143 16.06 7.38 -27.93
CA ARG A 143 15.83 8.67 -27.25
C ARG A 143 14.79 8.47 -26.17
N ALA A 144 14.94 9.17 -25.04
CA ALA A 144 14.05 9.02 -23.88
C ALA A 144 12.56 9.15 -24.24
N GLU A 145 12.21 9.93 -25.27
CA GLU A 145 10.83 10.16 -25.70
C GLU A 145 10.18 9.00 -26.48
N ARG A 146 10.90 7.89 -26.72
CA ARG A 146 10.43 6.73 -27.49
C ARG A 146 10.35 5.45 -26.66
N VAL A 147 10.77 5.52 -25.40
CA VAL A 147 10.79 4.37 -24.50
C VAL A 147 9.36 3.97 -24.13
N ASN A 148 9.13 2.65 -24.01
CA ASN A 148 7.85 2.12 -23.57
C ASN A 148 7.66 2.43 -22.07
N GLU A 149 6.71 3.32 -21.77
CA GLU A 149 6.41 3.78 -20.40
C GLU A 149 5.98 2.64 -19.47
N GLU A 150 5.27 1.62 -19.97
CA GLU A 150 4.87 0.48 -19.14
C GLU A 150 6.10 -0.35 -18.71
N LYS A 151 7.10 -0.51 -19.58
CA LYS A 151 8.35 -1.17 -19.19
C LYS A 151 9.11 -0.36 -18.15
N VAL A 152 9.19 0.96 -18.32
CA VAL A 152 9.83 1.84 -17.32
C VAL A 152 9.15 1.71 -15.97
N LYS A 153 7.82 1.68 -15.96
CA LYS A 153 7.01 1.48 -14.75
C LYS A 153 7.30 0.13 -14.09
N ASP A 154 7.39 -0.94 -14.86
CA ASP A 154 7.70 -2.29 -14.33
C ASP A 154 9.10 -2.32 -13.68
N GLU A 155 10.14 -1.85 -14.37
CA GLU A 155 11.51 -1.84 -13.81
C GLU A 155 11.63 -0.95 -12.57
N LEU A 156 10.96 0.21 -12.56
CA LEU A 156 10.91 1.06 -11.37
C LEU A 156 10.20 0.37 -10.21
N ALA A 157 9.11 -0.35 -10.47
CA ALA A 157 8.39 -1.10 -9.44
C ALA A 157 9.26 -2.21 -8.84
N ASP A 158 10.06 -2.90 -9.66
CA ASP A 158 10.96 -3.95 -9.18
C ASP A 158 12.12 -3.39 -8.36
N ILE A 159 12.78 -2.32 -8.81
CA ILE A 159 13.82 -1.61 -8.04
C ILE A 159 13.29 -1.21 -6.66
N ILE A 160 12.12 -0.55 -6.62
CA ILE A 160 11.53 -0.08 -5.36
C ILE A 160 11.10 -1.25 -4.47
N THR A 161 10.56 -2.33 -5.04
CA THR A 161 10.19 -3.54 -4.30
C THR A 161 11.38 -4.14 -3.57
N TYR A 162 12.52 -4.30 -4.25
CA TYR A 162 13.72 -4.82 -3.60
C TYR A 162 14.32 -3.84 -2.58
N CYS A 163 14.23 -2.53 -2.81
CA CYS A 163 14.61 -1.52 -1.82
C CYS A 163 13.77 -1.63 -0.53
N ILE A 164 12.45 -1.80 -0.66
CA ILE A 164 11.53 -1.97 0.48
C ILE A 164 11.84 -3.26 1.24
N TYR A 165 12.07 -4.38 0.53
CA TYR A 165 12.50 -5.62 1.19
C TYR A 165 13.81 -5.46 1.95
N LEU A 166 14.79 -4.78 1.36
CA LEU A 166 16.11 -4.56 1.96
C LEU A 166 15.99 -3.66 3.19
N ALA A 167 15.24 -2.57 3.12
CA ALA A 167 14.94 -1.71 4.26
C ALA A 167 14.28 -2.50 5.39
N GLY A 168 13.32 -3.38 5.06
CA GLY A 168 12.68 -4.29 6.01
C GLY A 168 13.65 -5.24 6.71
N ASN A 169 14.65 -5.78 6.01
CA ASN A 169 15.68 -6.64 6.62
C ASN A 169 16.52 -5.90 7.68
N TYR A 170 16.74 -4.60 7.51
CA TYR A 170 17.49 -3.74 8.44
C TYR A 170 16.60 -2.95 9.40
N LYS A 171 15.27 -3.11 9.34
CA LYS A 171 14.29 -2.32 10.11
C LYS A 171 14.46 -0.81 9.92
N ILE A 172 14.79 -0.40 8.70
CA ILE A 172 14.93 1.01 8.32
C ILE A 172 13.55 1.57 7.99
N ASP A 173 13.18 2.67 8.63
CA ASP A 173 12.07 3.51 8.16
C ASP A 173 12.52 4.23 6.89
N LEU A 174 12.14 3.69 5.74
CA LEU A 174 12.61 4.18 4.45
C LEU A 174 12.08 5.59 4.13
N LEU A 175 10.89 5.93 4.61
CA LEU A 175 10.32 7.27 4.40
C LEU A 175 11.13 8.31 5.18
N ASP A 176 11.38 8.05 6.47
CA ASP A 176 12.20 8.92 7.31
C ASP A 176 13.63 9.04 6.76
N ALA A 177 14.22 7.93 6.30
CA ALA A 177 15.55 7.94 5.70
C ALA A 177 15.64 8.83 4.44
N ILE A 178 14.62 8.79 3.56
CA ILE A 178 14.56 9.63 2.35
C ILE A 178 14.44 11.12 2.74
N ILE A 179 13.55 11.45 3.68
CA ILE A 179 13.35 12.83 4.15
C ILE A 179 14.63 13.37 4.79
N SER A 180 15.19 12.63 5.74
CA SER A 180 16.43 12.98 6.42
C SER A 180 17.58 13.19 5.43
N LYS A 181 17.71 12.30 4.43
CA LYS A 181 18.74 12.45 3.40
C LYS A 181 18.52 13.67 2.51
N THR A 182 17.28 14.01 2.21
CA THR A 182 16.92 15.19 1.41
C THR A 182 17.26 16.49 2.14
N ILE A 183 16.99 16.55 3.46
CA ILE A 183 17.38 17.69 4.30
C ILE A 183 18.90 17.91 4.24
N LEU A 184 19.69 16.86 4.49
CA LEU A 184 21.15 16.92 4.40
C LEU A 184 21.64 17.31 3.01
N ASN A 185 20.98 16.84 1.95
CA ASN A 185 21.33 17.24 0.59
C ASN A 185 20.99 18.72 0.32
N SER A 186 19.93 19.27 0.92
CA SER A 186 19.57 20.68 0.75
C SER A 186 20.58 21.63 1.40
N GLU A 187 21.15 21.25 2.54
CA GLU A 187 22.27 21.95 3.18
C GLU A 187 23.53 21.89 2.33
N LYS A 188 23.78 20.72 1.72
CA LYS A 188 24.94 20.47 0.85
C LYS A 188 24.84 21.17 -0.51
N TYR A 189 23.64 21.41 -1.00
CA TYR A 189 23.34 22.05 -2.28
C TYR A 189 22.35 23.22 -2.10
N PRO A 190 22.77 24.35 -1.48
CA PRO A 190 21.88 25.48 -1.29
C PRO A 190 21.39 26.04 -2.61
N VAL A 191 20.11 26.44 -2.68
CA VAL A 191 19.47 26.96 -3.91
C VAL A 191 20.28 28.08 -4.56
N ALA A 192 20.81 29.01 -3.76
CA ALA A 192 21.60 30.14 -4.24
C ALA A 192 22.87 29.75 -5.03
N LYS A 193 23.40 28.54 -4.79
CA LYS A 193 24.59 28.02 -5.46
C LYS A 193 24.25 26.97 -6.51
N ALA A 194 23.33 26.06 -6.20
CA ALA A 194 23.08 24.86 -6.99
C ALA A 194 21.99 25.00 -8.07
N LYS A 195 21.17 26.07 -8.06
CA LYS A 195 20.07 26.21 -9.03
C LYS A 195 20.58 26.25 -10.47
N GLY A 196 20.11 25.31 -11.29
CA GLY A 196 20.52 25.18 -12.70
C GLY A 196 21.94 24.62 -12.92
N SER A 197 22.59 24.14 -11.86
CA SER A 197 23.95 23.59 -11.89
C SER A 197 23.94 22.13 -11.45
N ALA A 198 24.50 21.25 -12.29
CA ALA A 198 24.73 19.85 -11.94
C ALA A 198 26.11 19.60 -11.31
N LYS A 199 26.85 20.67 -10.98
CA LYS A 199 28.16 20.57 -10.34
C LYS A 199 28.03 19.94 -8.96
N LYS A 200 29.02 19.12 -8.57
CA LYS A 200 29.08 18.57 -7.22
C LYS A 200 29.29 19.72 -6.23
N TYR A 201 28.81 19.58 -4.99
CA TYR A 201 28.91 20.59 -3.92
C TYR A 201 30.33 21.15 -3.68
N ASN A 202 31.37 20.38 -4.00
CA ASN A 202 32.76 20.84 -3.92
C ASN A 202 33.14 21.82 -5.05
N ASP A 203 32.32 21.92 -6.09
CA ASP A 203 32.54 22.65 -7.34
C ASP A 203 31.50 23.79 -7.54
N ILE A 204 30.72 24.14 -6.51
CA ILE A 204 29.65 25.17 -6.52
C ILE A 204 29.94 26.35 -5.59
#